data_AF-A0A6P0KG46-F1
#
_entry.id   AF-A0A6P0KG46-F1
#
_cell.length_a   1.000
_cell.length_b   1.000
_cell.length_c   1.000
_cell.angle_alpha   90.00
_cell.angle_beta   90.00
_cell.angle_gamma   90.00
#
_symmetry.space_group_name_H-M   'P 1'
#
loop_
_entity.id
_entity.type
_entity.pdbx_description
1 polymer ?
#
loop_
_entity_poly.entity_id
_entity_poly.type
_entity_poly.pdbx_seq_one_letter_code
_entity_poly.pdbx_strand_id
1 'polypeptide(L)'
;MVFQKRIDRTYLAVRRQLQGMRCGSYEVGLFDRRDKQSLRGIVIYSQEQVLNAVGFLKSKNASGHDIFIRPKGSQGLLLLDDVSQAMIGRMKQHGDHPAAIIQTSPANWV
;
A
#
# COMPACT_ATOMS: atom_id res chain seq x y z
N MET A 1 -5.28 -3.71 -23.87
CA MET A 1 -4.03 -2.94 -23.74
C MET A 1 -3.20 -3.56 -22.64
N VAL A 2 -2.09 -4.23 -22.97
CA VAL A 2 -1.23 -4.90 -21.99
C VAL A 2 -0.22 -3.88 -21.49
N PHE A 3 -0.30 -3.49 -20.21
CA PHE A 3 0.72 -2.64 -19.61
C PHE A 3 2.00 -3.46 -19.43
N GLN A 4 3.06 -3.13 -20.17
CA GLN A 4 4.34 -3.81 -20.07
C GLN A 4 4.90 -3.63 -18.65
N LYS A 5 5.33 -4.74 -18.04
CA LYS A 5 5.86 -4.79 -16.67
C LYS A 5 7.22 -4.10 -16.61
N ARG A 6 7.23 -2.78 -16.36
CA ARG A 6 8.46 -2.01 -16.13
C ARG A 6 8.87 -2.11 -14.66
N ILE A 7 10.05 -2.68 -14.40
CA ILE A 7 10.65 -2.71 -13.07
C ILE A 7 11.23 -1.33 -12.78
N ASP A 8 10.50 -0.51 -12.02
CA ASP A 8 10.95 0.80 -11.55
C ASP A 8 10.80 0.93 -10.03
N ARG A 9 11.12 2.11 -9.49
CA ARG A 9 11.07 2.38 -8.04
C ARG A 9 9.69 2.08 -7.44
N THR A 10 8.61 2.45 -8.13
CA THR A 10 7.24 2.17 -7.69
C THR A 10 6.96 0.67 -7.66
N TYR A 11 7.32 -0.06 -8.72
CA TYR A 11 7.14 -1.52 -8.75
C TYR A 11 7.89 -2.20 -7.60
N LEU A 12 9.15 -1.79 -7.37
CA LEU A 12 9.97 -2.34 -6.29
C LEU A 12 9.42 -2.00 -4.90
N ALA A 13 8.89 -0.79 -4.69
CA ALA A 13 8.26 -0.39 -3.44
C ALA A 13 7.02 -1.24 -3.15
N VAL A 14 6.11 -1.38 -4.12
CA VAL A 14 4.93 -2.24 -4.00
C VAL A 14 5.34 -3.68 -3.69
N ARG A 15 6.33 -4.23 -4.41
CA ARG A 15 6.82 -5.60 -4.16
C ARG A 15 7.34 -5.78 -2.73
N ARG A 16 8.12 -4.82 -2.22
CA ARG A 16 8.66 -4.87 -0.84
C ARG A 16 7.56 -4.74 0.21
N GLN A 17 6.57 -3.87 -0.02
CA GLN A 17 5.42 -3.74 0.87
C GLN A 17 4.64 -5.06 0.95
N LEU A 18 4.33 -5.69 -0.18
CA LEU A 18 3.65 -6.99 -0.21
C LEU A 18 4.47 -8.09 0.49
N GLN A 19 5.80 -8.06 0.36
CA GLN A 19 6.70 -8.99 1.06
C GLN A 19 6.78 -8.74 2.58
N GLY A 20 6.56 -7.50 3.03
CA GLY A 20 6.45 -7.16 4.45
C GLY A 20 5.10 -7.58 5.02
N MET A 21 4.01 -7.34 4.28
CA MET A 21 2.65 -7.68 4.69
C MET A 21 2.38 -9.19 4.68
N ARG A 22 2.92 -9.94 3.71
CA ARG A 22 2.81 -11.41 3.60
C ARG A 22 1.38 -11.97 3.64
N CYS A 23 0.40 -11.23 3.12
CA CYS A 23 -0.98 -11.67 3.02
C CYS A 23 -1.25 -12.41 1.70
N GLY A 24 -2.21 -13.35 1.72
CA GLY A 24 -2.57 -14.13 0.53
C GLY A 24 -3.33 -13.33 -0.52
N SER A 25 -4.14 -12.35 -0.10
CA SER A 25 -4.87 -11.43 -0.98
C SER A 25 -5.09 -10.08 -0.32
N TYR A 26 -5.31 -9.07 -1.16
CA TYR A 26 -5.37 -7.67 -0.79
C TYR A 26 -6.61 -7.02 -1.40
N GLU A 27 -7.23 -6.14 -0.65
CA GLU A 27 -8.20 -5.19 -1.16
C GLU A 27 -7.45 -3.93 -1.58
N VAL A 28 -7.51 -3.61 -2.87
CA VAL A 28 -6.92 -2.37 -3.43
C VAL A 28 -8.05 -1.44 -3.84
N GLY A 29 -8.09 -0.26 -3.24
CA GLY A 29 -9.11 0.75 -3.49
C GLY A 29 -8.55 2.02 -4.11
N LEU A 30 -9.40 2.74 -4.86
CA LEU A 30 -9.07 4.01 -5.47
C LEU A 30 -9.93 5.12 -4.83
N PHE A 31 -9.29 6.20 -4.43
CA PHE A 31 -9.95 7.40 -3.94
C PHE A 31 -9.77 8.53 -4.95
N ASP A 32 -10.85 9.05 -5.52
CA ASP A 32 -10.77 10.15 -6.48
C ASP A 32 -10.62 11.48 -5.72
N ARG A 33 -9.50 12.19 -5.86
CA ARG A 33 -9.26 13.44 -5.14
C ARG A 33 -10.25 14.56 -5.51
N ARG A 34 -10.92 14.43 -6.66
CA ARG A 34 -11.86 15.44 -7.19
C ARG A 34 -13.27 15.27 -6.62
N ASP A 35 -13.65 14.03 -6.34
CA ASP A 35 -14.92 13.67 -5.72
C ASP A 35 -14.62 13.25 -4.28
N LYS A 36 -14.86 14.14 -3.31
CA LYS A 36 -14.56 13.91 -1.87
C LYS A 36 -15.38 12.77 -1.24
N GLN A 37 -16.03 11.94 -2.04
CA GLN A 37 -16.72 10.74 -1.60
C GLN A 37 -15.74 9.60 -1.30
N SER A 38 -16.28 8.60 -0.60
CA SER A 38 -15.58 7.43 -0.07
C SER A 38 -14.74 6.64 -1.10
N LEU A 39 -13.86 5.79 -0.59
CA LEU A 39 -13.06 4.84 -1.36
C LEU A 39 -13.95 4.04 -2.34
N ARG A 40 -13.65 4.09 -3.64
CA ARG A 40 -14.39 3.37 -4.69
C ARG A 40 -13.52 2.33 -5.36
N GLY A 41 -14.17 1.42 -6.09
CA GLY A 41 -13.48 0.44 -6.93
C GLY A 41 -12.55 -0.46 -6.13
N ILE A 42 -13.00 -0.95 -4.97
CA ILE A 42 -12.27 -1.94 -4.19
C ILE A 42 -12.24 -3.24 -4.99
N VAL A 43 -11.04 -3.64 -5.41
CA VAL A 43 -10.81 -4.90 -6.13
C VAL A 43 -9.93 -5.80 -5.27
N ILE A 44 -10.29 -7.08 -5.22
CA ILE A 44 -9.51 -8.11 -4.52
C ILE A 44 -8.46 -8.66 -5.48
N TYR A 45 -7.20 -8.60 -5.08
CA TYR A 45 -6.08 -9.11 -5.84
C TYR A 45 -5.24 -10.09 -5.01
N SER A 46 -4.73 -11.14 -5.65
CA SER A 46 -3.56 -11.86 -5.14
C SER A 46 -2.30 -10.97 -5.20
N GLN A 47 -1.24 -11.35 -4.52
CA GLN A 47 0.04 -10.63 -4.58
C GLN A 47 0.55 -10.43 -6.02
N GLU A 48 0.46 -11.47 -6.85
CA GLU A 48 0.87 -11.40 -8.25
C GLU A 48 -0.02 -10.44 -9.05
N GLN A 49 -1.33 -10.48 -8.82
CA GLN A 49 -2.28 -9.59 -9.50
C GLN A 49 -2.04 -8.13 -9.13
N VAL A 50 -1.73 -7.81 -7.86
CA VAL A 50 -1.32 -6.44 -7.47
C VAL A 50 -0.11 -5.99 -8.28
N LEU A 51 0.92 -6.85 -8.39
CA LEU A 51 2.14 -6.53 -9.14
C LEU A 51 1.89 -6.32 -10.64
N ASN A 52 0.98 -7.10 -11.23
CA ASN A 52 0.59 -6.95 -12.63
C ASN A 52 -0.28 -5.69 -12.84
N ALA A 53 -1.05 -5.28 -11.85
CA ALA A 53 -1.88 -4.08 -11.89
C ALA A 53 -1.11 -2.76 -11.72
N VAL A 54 0.17 -2.78 -11.31
CA VAL A 54 0.96 -1.55 -11.03
C VAL A 54 0.93 -0.55 -12.19
N GLY A 55 1.00 -1.01 -13.45
CA GLY A 55 0.93 -0.11 -14.61
C GLY A 55 -0.41 0.64 -14.69
N PHE A 56 -1.52 -0.06 -14.49
CA PHE A 56 -2.85 0.52 -14.44
C PHE A 56 -3.02 1.46 -13.24
N LEU A 57 -2.56 1.05 -12.06
CA LEU A 57 -2.65 1.85 -10.84
C LEU A 57 -1.87 3.16 -10.96
N LYS A 58 -0.67 3.14 -11.58
CA LYS A 58 0.06 4.36 -11.93
C LYS A 58 -0.75 5.29 -12.82
N SER A 59 -1.41 4.75 -13.85
CA SER A 59 -2.28 5.55 -14.72
C SER A 59 -3.41 6.20 -13.92
N LYS A 60 -4.03 5.49 -12.98
CA LYS A 60 -5.09 6.06 -12.11
C LYS A 60 -4.55 7.13 -11.17
N ASN A 61 -3.36 6.92 -10.61
CA ASN A 61 -2.71 7.93 -9.78
C ASN A 61 -2.37 9.20 -10.56
N ALA A 62 -1.82 9.06 -11.77
CA ALA A 62 -1.59 10.20 -12.66
C ALA A 62 -2.88 10.94 -13.03
N SER A 63 -4.02 10.25 -13.04
CA SER A 63 -5.35 10.85 -13.25
C SER A 63 -6.02 11.37 -11.97
N GLY A 64 -5.29 11.50 -10.85
CA GLY A 64 -5.78 12.13 -9.63
C GLY A 64 -6.40 11.19 -8.60
N HIS A 65 -6.11 9.89 -8.65
CA HIS A 65 -6.58 8.95 -7.64
C HIS A 65 -5.49 8.60 -6.61
N ASP A 66 -5.84 8.59 -5.33
CA ASP A 66 -5.04 7.92 -4.31
C ASP A 66 -5.32 6.41 -4.32
N ILE A 67 -4.30 5.63 -3.98
CA ILE A 67 -4.36 4.17 -4.00
C ILE A 67 -4.17 3.67 -2.59
N PHE A 68 -5.15 2.92 -2.09
CA PHE A 68 -5.12 2.31 -0.77
C PHE A 68 -5.02 0.79 -0.90
N ILE A 69 -4.39 0.14 0.07
CA ILE A 69 -4.24 -1.30 0.12
C ILE A 69 -4.39 -1.80 1.56
N ARG A 70 -5.11 -2.91 1.74
CA ARG A 70 -5.18 -3.65 3.01
C ARG A 70 -5.28 -5.15 2.75
N PRO A 71 -4.99 -6.01 3.73
CA PRO A 71 -5.29 -7.43 3.63
C PRO A 71 -6.78 -7.66 3.37
N LYS A 72 -7.14 -8.72 2.64
CA LYS A 72 -8.53 -9.16 2.55
C LYS A 72 -8.97 -9.72 3.91
N GLY A 73 -9.80 -8.95 4.61
CA GLY A 73 -10.23 -9.25 5.98
C GLY A 73 -9.10 -9.14 7.02
N SER A 74 -9.36 -9.61 8.23
CA SER A 74 -8.38 -9.57 9.34
C SER A 74 -7.36 -10.70 9.20
N GLN A 75 -6.11 -10.37 8.89
CA GLN A 75 -5.01 -11.33 8.68
C GLN A 75 -3.82 -11.13 9.63
N GLY A 76 -4.08 -10.68 10.86
CA GLY A 76 -3.03 -10.51 11.88
C GLY A 76 -2.09 -9.32 11.66
N LEU A 77 -2.48 -8.38 10.79
CA LEU A 77 -1.81 -7.08 10.66
C LEU A 77 -2.65 -5.97 11.30
N LEU A 78 -1.97 -5.08 12.00
CA LEU A 78 -2.53 -3.84 12.53
C LEU A 78 -1.90 -2.66 11.78
N LEU A 79 -2.73 -1.71 11.36
CA LEU A 79 -2.26 -0.42 10.85
C LEU A 79 -2.13 0.54 12.03
N LEU A 80 -0.96 1.12 12.21
CA LEU A 80 -0.75 2.25 13.10
C LEU A 80 -0.53 3.48 12.23
N ASP A 81 -1.41 4.47 12.34
CA ASP A 81 -1.34 5.69 11.53
C ASP A 81 -0.67 6.84 12.30
N ASP A 82 -0.14 7.81 11.55
CA ASP A 82 0.51 9.02 12.05
C ASP A 82 1.63 8.75 13.08
N VAL A 83 2.47 7.75 12.79
CA VAL A 83 3.59 7.37 13.68
C VAL A 83 4.85 8.16 13.36
N SER A 84 5.55 8.62 14.40
CA SER A 84 6.84 9.30 14.26
C SER A 84 8.02 8.32 14.16
N GLN A 85 9.15 8.76 13.61
CA GLN A 85 10.40 7.98 13.65
C GLN A 85 10.82 7.56 15.07
N ALA A 86 10.61 8.43 16.06
CA ALA A 86 10.91 8.12 17.46
C ALA A 86 10.03 6.98 17.98
N MET A 87 8.75 6.95 17.61
CA MET A 87 7.83 5.88 17.95
C MET A 87 8.25 4.55 17.30
N ILE A 88 8.60 4.57 16.01
CA ILE A 88 9.13 3.40 15.30
C ILE A 88 10.39 2.86 15.98
N GLY A 89 11.28 3.77 16.43
CA GLY A 89 12.48 3.42 17.18
C GLY A 89 12.16 2.68 18.48
N ARG A 90 11.22 3.21 19.27
CA ARG A 90 10.75 2.56 20.51
C ARG A 90 10.10 1.20 20.25
N MET A 91 9.25 1.08 19.24
CA MET A 91 8.61 -0.21 18.87
C MET A 91 9.68 -1.29 18.64
N LYS A 92 10.72 -0.98 17.87
CA LYS A 92 11.83 -1.92 17.63
C LYS A 92 12.61 -2.27 18.89
N GLN A 93 12.80 -1.34 19.82
CA GLN A 93 13.48 -1.59 21.10
C GLN A 93 12.67 -2.48 22.03
N HIS A 94 11.33 -2.40 21.97
CA HIS A 94 10.42 -3.21 22.77
C HIS A 94 10.08 -4.57 22.15
N GLY A 95 10.57 -4.87 20.95
CA GLY A 95 10.32 -6.13 20.24
C GLY A 95 9.07 -6.11 19.33
N ASP A 96 8.36 -4.99 19.26
CA ASP A 96 7.19 -4.77 18.41
C ASP A 96 7.60 -4.42 16.97
N HIS A 97 8.37 -5.29 16.32
CA HIS A 97 8.93 -5.02 15.00
C HIS A 97 7.84 -4.81 13.92
N PRO A 98 7.76 -3.63 13.27
CA PRO A 98 6.76 -3.41 12.22
C PRO A 98 6.99 -4.33 11.02
N ALA A 99 5.91 -4.89 10.49
CA ALA A 99 5.95 -5.75 9.30
C ALA A 99 6.31 -4.96 8.02
N ALA A 100 5.85 -3.72 7.94
CA ALA A 100 6.20 -2.74 6.93
C ALA A 100 6.16 -1.34 7.55
N ILE A 101 6.94 -0.41 6.98
CA ILE A 101 6.90 1.01 7.34
C ILE A 101 6.76 1.77 6.03
N ILE A 102 5.75 2.62 5.93
CA ILE A 102 5.42 3.39 4.74
C ILE A 102 5.42 4.87 5.10
N GLN A 103 6.18 5.67 4.36
CA GLN A 103 6.10 7.12 4.46
C GLN A 103 4.99 7.63 3.53
N THR A 104 3.89 8.13 4.11
CA THR A 104 2.72 8.60 3.34
C THR A 104 2.91 10.02 2.81
N SER A 105 3.64 10.86 3.57
CA SER A 105 4.08 12.20 3.18
C SER A 105 5.38 12.54 3.92
N PRO A 106 6.10 13.62 3.55
CA PRO A 106 7.35 13.97 4.23
C PRO A 106 7.16 14.03 5.75
N ALA A 107 7.96 13.24 6.44
CA ALA A 107 7.94 13.07 7.89
C ALA A 107 6.67 12.49 8.53
N ASN A 108 5.79 11.83 7.77
CA ASN A 108 4.62 11.09 8.31
C ASN A 108 4.65 9.62 7.87
N TRP A 109 4.48 8.71 8.82
CA TRP A 109 4.62 7.27 8.59
C TRP A 109 3.42 6.46 9.09
N VAL A 110 3.27 5.28 8.49
CA VAL A 110 2.38 4.20 8.91
C VAL A 110 3.10 2.84 8.89
#